data_AF-A0A1F8JHJ6-F1
#
_entry.id   AF-A0A1F8JHJ6-F1
#
_cell.length_a   1.000
_cell.length_b   1.000
_cell.length_c   1.000
_cell.angle_alpha   90.00
_cell.angle_beta   90.00
_cell.angle_gamma   90.00
#
_symmetry.space_group_name_H-M   'P 1'
#
loop_
_entity.id
_entity.type
_entity.pdbx_description
1 polymer ?
#
loop_
_entity_poly.entity_id
_entity_poly.type
_entity_poly.pdbx_seq_one_letter_code
_entity_poly.pdbx_strand_id
1 'polypeptide(L)'
;MGRLILVRHADSVWNQKNIFTGWVDIGLSAKGIADAAKLGEIIKDEPIDRIYVSDLIRSQMTAMIAFAKETKRIPVLMCDEGRPHRDRHEIYDEETKKEVIPVYVAWELNERYYGKLQGKNKDVLRREVGEKTFTEWRRSYKTSPPGGESLEMTVERVLPFFKRRIEEELKEGKRILIVAHGNSLRGILKYIQNISDEDIVRLEVPTAQPMIFDYHAGAWNSA
;
A
#
# COMPACT_ATOMS: atom_id res chain seq x y z
N MET A 1 15.95 7.96 -14.84
CA MET A 1 14.57 8.36 -14.52
C MET A 1 13.95 7.21 -13.76
N GLY A 2 13.53 7.44 -12.52
CA GLY A 2 12.81 6.43 -11.73
C GLY A 2 11.33 6.44 -12.07
N ARG A 3 10.63 5.35 -11.75
CA ARG A 3 9.17 5.25 -11.92
C ARG A 3 8.55 4.65 -10.68
N LEU A 4 7.44 5.22 -10.22
CA LEU A 4 6.69 4.79 -9.06
C LEU A 4 5.26 4.42 -9.47
N ILE A 5 4.84 3.20 -9.15
CA ILE A 5 3.48 2.72 -9.33
C ILE A 5 2.87 2.53 -7.93
N LEU A 6 1.82 3.28 -7.62
CA LEU A 6 1.10 3.18 -6.35
C LEU A 6 -0.21 2.44 -6.58
N VAL A 7 -0.45 1.39 -5.81
CA VAL A 7 -1.69 0.61 -5.86
C VAL A 7 -2.24 0.43 -4.45
N ARG A 8 -3.50 0.79 -4.25
CA ARG A 8 -4.21 0.36 -3.05
C ARG A 8 -4.60 -1.11 -3.18
N HIS A 9 -4.45 -1.88 -2.11
CA HIS A 9 -4.87 -3.28 -2.05
C HIS A 9 -6.28 -3.47 -2.60
N ALA A 10 -6.53 -4.64 -3.20
CA ALA A 10 -7.84 -4.99 -3.71
C ALA A 10 -8.87 -5.18 -2.58
N ASP A 11 -10.14 -5.28 -2.93
CA ASP A 11 -11.24 -5.35 -1.98
C ASP A 11 -11.07 -6.50 -0.95
N SER A 12 -11.15 -6.18 0.34
CA SER A 12 -11.07 -7.16 1.43
C SER A 12 -12.45 -7.63 1.89
N VAL A 13 -12.50 -8.76 2.61
CA VAL A 13 -13.77 -9.30 3.17
C VAL A 13 -14.51 -8.26 4.01
N TRP A 14 -13.80 -7.40 4.76
CA TRP A 14 -14.42 -6.36 5.57
C TRP A 14 -14.77 -5.09 4.79
N ASN A 15 -14.19 -4.87 3.61
CA ASN A 15 -14.67 -3.79 2.74
C ASN A 15 -16.10 -4.08 2.27
N GLN A 16 -16.38 -5.32 1.85
CA GLN A 16 -17.73 -5.76 1.47
C GLN A 16 -18.75 -5.62 2.60
N LYS A 17 -18.31 -5.85 3.84
CA LYS A 17 -19.17 -5.74 5.04
C LYS A 17 -19.26 -4.32 5.61
N ASN A 18 -18.61 -3.35 4.96
CA ASN A 18 -18.47 -1.98 5.44
C ASN A 18 -17.97 -1.87 6.90
N ILE A 19 -16.94 -2.65 7.24
CA ILE A 19 -16.32 -2.71 8.57
C ILE A 19 -15.02 -1.89 8.59
N PHE A 20 -14.70 -1.26 9.73
CA PHE A 20 -13.37 -0.68 9.97
C PHE A 20 -12.32 -1.77 10.17
N THR A 21 -11.30 -1.80 9.31
CA THR A 21 -10.24 -2.82 9.37
C THR A 21 -9.04 -2.37 10.18
N GLY A 22 -8.37 -1.30 9.76
CA GLY A 22 -7.10 -0.88 10.35
C GLY A 22 -6.04 -1.97 10.22
N TRP A 23 -5.40 -2.31 11.34
CA TRP A 23 -4.32 -3.29 11.38
C TRP A 23 -4.82 -4.71 11.61
N VAL A 24 -6.14 -4.94 11.70
CA VAL A 24 -6.65 -6.32 11.70
C VAL A 24 -6.31 -6.97 10.38
N ASP A 25 -5.62 -8.10 10.45
CA ASP A 25 -5.09 -8.75 9.28
C ASP A 25 -6.11 -9.69 8.64
N ILE A 26 -6.70 -9.24 7.53
CA ILE A 26 -7.78 -9.92 6.83
C ILE A 26 -7.39 -10.12 5.37
N GLY A 27 -7.84 -11.22 4.79
CA GLY A 27 -7.64 -11.53 3.38
C GLY A 27 -8.52 -10.72 2.42
N LEU A 28 -8.21 -10.87 1.14
CA LEU A 28 -9.03 -10.36 0.04
C LEU A 28 -10.38 -11.08 -0.04
N SER A 29 -11.40 -10.38 -0.54
CA SER A 29 -12.66 -11.00 -0.94
C SER A 29 -12.51 -11.75 -2.27
N ALA A 30 -13.49 -12.58 -2.65
CA ALA A 30 -13.48 -13.22 -3.98
C ALA A 30 -13.41 -12.18 -5.12
N LYS A 31 -14.12 -11.05 -4.96
CA LYS A 31 -14.03 -9.90 -5.86
C LYS A 31 -12.62 -9.31 -5.84
N GLY A 32 -12.03 -9.11 -4.66
CA GLY A 32 -10.67 -8.58 -4.52
C GLY A 32 -9.61 -9.45 -5.18
N ILE A 33 -9.72 -10.77 -5.10
CA ILE A 33 -8.82 -11.71 -5.80
C ILE A 33 -8.92 -11.50 -7.32
N ALA A 34 -10.15 -11.42 -7.86
CA ALA A 34 -10.35 -11.17 -9.28
C ALA A 34 -9.82 -9.80 -9.72
N ASP A 35 -10.01 -8.75 -8.90
CA ASP A 35 -9.50 -7.40 -9.18
C ASP A 35 -7.97 -7.36 -9.11
N ALA A 36 -7.34 -8.07 -8.17
CA ALA A 36 -5.89 -8.20 -8.11
C ALA A 36 -5.32 -8.93 -9.33
N ALA A 37 -6.00 -9.96 -9.84
CA ALA A 37 -5.59 -10.63 -11.08
C ALA A 37 -5.70 -9.70 -12.30
N LYS A 38 -6.76 -8.86 -12.35
CA LYS A 38 -6.91 -7.83 -13.41
C LYS A 38 -5.86 -6.74 -13.32
N LEU A 39 -5.45 -6.35 -12.10
CA LEU A 39 -4.35 -5.40 -11.91
C LEU A 39 -3.08 -5.89 -12.61
N GLY A 40 -2.78 -7.18 -12.54
CA GLY A 40 -1.68 -7.81 -13.27
C GLY A 40 -1.71 -7.53 -14.77
N GLU A 41 -2.89 -7.69 -15.39
CA GLU A 41 -3.08 -7.40 -16.82
C GLU A 41 -2.90 -5.91 -17.14
N ILE A 42 -3.25 -5.00 -16.22
CA ILE A 42 -3.10 -3.55 -16.40
C ILE A 42 -1.63 -3.15 -16.35
N ILE A 43 -0.85 -3.70 -15.42
CA ILE A 43 0.57 -3.36 -15.24
C ILE A 43 1.50 -4.30 -16.02
N LYS A 44 0.97 -5.13 -16.92
CA LYS A 44 1.73 -6.19 -17.59
C LYS A 44 2.89 -5.63 -18.45
N ASP A 45 2.78 -4.43 -18.97
CA ASP A 45 3.83 -3.83 -19.79
C ASP A 45 4.71 -2.85 -18.99
N GLU A 46 4.38 -2.63 -17.71
CA GLU A 46 5.18 -1.79 -16.84
C GLU A 46 6.39 -2.58 -16.30
N PRO A 47 7.61 -2.10 -16.54
CA PRO A 47 8.79 -2.71 -15.96
C PRO A 47 8.88 -2.38 -14.47
N ILE A 48 9.14 -3.39 -13.64
CA ILE A 48 9.17 -3.28 -12.17
C ILE A 48 10.43 -3.99 -11.67
N ASP A 49 11.29 -3.24 -10.97
CA ASP A 49 12.53 -3.74 -10.39
C ASP A 49 12.35 -4.19 -8.93
N ARG A 50 11.41 -3.55 -8.21
CA ARG A 50 11.18 -3.78 -6.78
C ARG A 50 9.71 -3.61 -6.44
N ILE A 51 9.23 -4.43 -5.51
CA ILE A 51 7.88 -4.31 -4.97
C ILE A 51 7.99 -4.03 -3.46
N TYR A 52 7.19 -3.10 -2.98
CA TYR A 52 7.00 -2.86 -1.55
C TYR A 52 5.55 -3.10 -1.16
N VAL A 53 5.36 -3.81 -0.07
CA VAL A 53 4.06 -4.14 0.51
C VAL A 53 4.05 -3.80 1.98
N SER A 54 2.85 -3.60 2.54
CA SER A 54 2.70 -3.51 3.98
C SER A 54 2.84 -4.90 4.64
N ASP A 55 2.91 -4.96 5.97
CA ASP A 55 2.91 -6.24 6.68
C ASP A 55 1.53 -6.96 6.66
N LEU A 56 0.48 -6.27 6.22
CA LEU A 56 -0.88 -6.78 6.18
C LEU A 56 -1.14 -7.65 4.93
N ILE A 57 -1.68 -8.85 5.14
CA ILE A 57 -1.84 -9.92 4.15
C ILE A 57 -2.61 -9.49 2.91
N ARG A 58 -3.61 -8.62 3.03
CA ARG A 58 -4.37 -8.11 1.87
C ARG A 58 -3.51 -7.32 0.87
N SER A 59 -2.50 -6.58 1.34
CA SER A 59 -1.57 -5.86 0.48
C SER A 59 -0.60 -6.84 -0.18
N GLN A 60 -0.07 -7.79 0.60
CA GLN A 60 0.78 -8.87 0.09
C GLN A 60 0.05 -9.72 -0.95
N MET A 61 -1.15 -10.22 -0.64
CA MET A 61 -2.01 -10.97 -1.56
C MET A 61 -2.27 -10.21 -2.85
N THR A 62 -2.58 -8.90 -2.77
CA THR A 62 -2.82 -8.10 -3.97
C THR A 62 -1.60 -8.08 -4.87
N ALA A 63 -0.41 -7.85 -4.29
CA ALA A 63 0.84 -7.88 -5.05
C ALA A 63 1.10 -9.27 -5.64
N MET A 64 1.08 -10.33 -4.84
CA MET A 64 1.40 -11.68 -5.30
C MET A 64 0.42 -12.18 -6.38
N ILE A 65 -0.88 -11.90 -6.24
CA ILE A 65 -1.90 -12.31 -7.21
C ILE A 65 -1.75 -11.54 -8.53
N ALA A 66 -1.34 -10.27 -8.50
CA ALA A 66 -1.13 -9.48 -9.71
C ALA A 66 -0.09 -10.11 -10.66
N PHE A 67 0.87 -10.88 -10.13
CA PHE A 67 1.87 -11.58 -10.94
C PHE A 67 1.63 -13.09 -11.02
N ALA A 68 0.49 -13.62 -10.54
CA ALA A 68 0.27 -15.07 -10.47
C ALA A 68 0.22 -15.78 -11.84
N LYS A 69 0.06 -15.02 -12.94
CA LYS A 69 0.13 -15.54 -14.32
C LYS A 69 1.46 -15.29 -15.00
N GLU A 70 2.37 -14.58 -14.34
CA GLU A 70 3.67 -14.25 -14.91
C GLU A 70 4.58 -15.47 -14.92
N THR A 71 5.43 -15.54 -15.95
CA THR A 71 6.44 -16.59 -16.09
C THR A 71 7.86 -16.06 -16.05
N LYS A 72 8.06 -14.73 -16.10
CA LYS A 72 9.38 -14.08 -16.18
C LYS A 72 9.56 -12.88 -15.24
N ARG A 73 8.54 -12.59 -14.43
CA ARG A 73 8.48 -11.46 -13.48
C ARG A 73 7.89 -11.95 -12.17
N ILE A 74 8.64 -12.81 -11.51
CA ILE A 74 8.17 -13.59 -10.39
C ILE A 74 8.41 -12.81 -9.09
N PRO A 75 7.36 -12.34 -8.39
CA PRO A 75 7.55 -11.70 -7.12
C PRO A 75 8.03 -12.71 -6.08
N VAL A 76 9.11 -12.40 -5.38
CA VAL A 76 9.62 -13.22 -4.27
C VAL A 76 9.62 -12.39 -3.00
N LEU A 77 8.86 -12.84 -2.00
CA LEU A 77 8.83 -12.19 -0.69
C LEU A 77 10.17 -12.32 0.01
N MET A 78 10.83 -11.19 0.20
CA MET A 78 12.07 -11.07 0.97
C MET A 78 11.68 -10.98 2.44
N CYS A 79 11.82 -12.08 3.20
CA CYS A 79 11.56 -12.06 4.63
C CYS A 79 12.77 -11.57 5.43
N ASP A 80 12.46 -10.90 6.54
CA ASP A 80 13.43 -10.19 7.37
C ASP A 80 14.17 -11.08 8.39
N GLU A 81 15.26 -10.49 8.90
CA GLU A 81 16.34 -11.11 9.66
C GLU A 81 15.94 -11.81 10.98
N GLY A 82 16.74 -12.79 11.39
CA GLY A 82 16.59 -13.48 12.69
C GLY A 82 16.07 -14.92 12.61
N ARG A 83 15.83 -15.46 11.41
CA ARG A 83 15.50 -16.88 11.21
C ARG A 83 16.74 -17.72 10.82
N PRO A 84 16.77 -19.03 11.11
CA PRO A 84 17.74 -19.95 10.50
C PRO A 84 17.63 -19.93 8.97
N HIS A 85 18.71 -20.27 8.27
CA HIS A 85 18.82 -20.23 6.80
C HIS A 85 18.65 -18.81 6.23
N ARG A 86 19.63 -17.93 6.50
CA ARG A 86 19.64 -16.54 6.02
C ARG A 86 19.60 -16.43 4.48
N ASP A 87 20.03 -17.48 3.80
CA ASP A 87 20.09 -17.69 2.37
C ASP A 87 18.81 -18.32 1.78
N ARG A 88 17.73 -18.51 2.55
CA ARG A 88 16.49 -19.17 2.08
C ARG A 88 15.81 -18.53 0.86
N HIS A 89 16.16 -17.30 0.53
CA HIS A 89 15.67 -16.57 -0.63
C HIS A 89 16.74 -16.38 -1.70
N GLU A 90 17.96 -16.89 -1.47
CA GLU A 90 19.02 -16.87 -2.48
C GLU A 90 18.64 -17.79 -3.63
N ILE A 91 18.82 -17.26 -4.84
CA ILE A 91 18.57 -17.98 -6.09
C ILE A 91 19.92 -18.13 -6.75
N TYR A 92 20.42 -19.37 -6.78
CA TYR A 92 21.77 -19.67 -7.26
C TYR A 92 21.88 -19.75 -8.79
N ASP A 93 20.76 -19.95 -9.48
CA ASP A 93 20.71 -19.95 -10.95
C ASP A 93 20.56 -18.52 -11.47
N GLU A 94 21.54 -18.05 -12.22
CA GLU A 94 21.61 -16.67 -12.71
C GLU A 94 20.48 -16.31 -13.68
N GLU A 95 19.93 -17.28 -14.43
CA GLU A 95 18.82 -17.01 -15.35
C GLU A 95 17.51 -16.84 -14.58
N THR A 96 17.22 -17.76 -13.66
CA THR A 96 16.07 -17.67 -12.74
C THR A 96 16.13 -16.39 -11.91
N LYS A 97 17.33 -15.99 -11.47
CA LYS A 97 17.55 -14.76 -10.68
C LYS A 97 17.14 -13.49 -11.44
N LYS A 98 17.30 -13.45 -12.77
CA LYS A 98 16.88 -12.31 -13.61
C LYS A 98 15.36 -12.19 -13.74
N GLU A 99 14.63 -13.28 -13.56
CA GLU A 99 13.16 -13.29 -13.63
C GLU A 99 12.51 -12.85 -12.31
N VAL A 100 13.28 -12.69 -11.24
CA VAL A 100 12.78 -12.39 -9.90
C VAL A 100 12.64 -10.90 -9.66
N ILE A 101 11.50 -10.54 -9.07
CA ILE A 101 11.25 -9.21 -8.53
C ILE A 101 11.21 -9.32 -7.00
N PRO A 102 12.17 -8.75 -6.27
CA PRO A 102 12.15 -8.80 -4.81
C PRO A 102 10.98 -7.97 -4.25
N VAL A 103 10.23 -8.58 -3.34
CA VAL A 103 9.12 -7.96 -2.60
C VAL A 103 9.55 -7.72 -1.16
N TYR A 104 9.62 -6.46 -0.75
CA TYR A 104 9.98 -6.05 0.61
C TYR A 104 8.75 -5.68 1.41
N VAL A 105 8.70 -6.14 2.66
CA VAL A 105 7.63 -5.83 3.61
C VAL A 105 8.04 -4.65 4.48
N ALA A 106 7.16 -3.66 4.64
CA ALA A 106 7.38 -2.51 5.53
C ALA A 106 6.13 -2.19 6.33
N TRP A 107 6.19 -2.31 7.66
CA TRP A 107 5.08 -2.00 8.56
C TRP A 107 4.68 -0.52 8.47
N GLU A 108 5.62 0.36 8.10
CA GLU A 108 5.35 1.78 7.89
C GLU A 108 4.34 2.02 6.77
N LEU A 109 4.13 1.06 5.87
CA LEU A 109 3.13 1.15 4.80
C LEU A 109 1.73 0.67 5.24
N ASN A 110 1.56 0.20 6.48
CA ASN A 110 0.28 -0.26 7.01
C ASN A 110 -0.81 0.81 6.92
N GLU A 111 -2.07 0.37 6.86
CA GLU A 111 -3.25 1.23 6.96
C GLU A 111 -3.20 2.08 8.23
N ARG A 112 -3.95 3.17 8.29
CA ARG A 112 -4.17 3.89 9.56
C ARG A 112 -4.75 2.94 10.62
N TYR A 113 -4.13 2.89 11.79
CA TYR A 113 -4.63 2.11 12.92
C TYR A 113 -5.95 2.71 13.43
N TYR A 114 -7.03 1.93 13.41
CA TYR A 114 -8.36 2.43 13.77
C TYR A 114 -8.70 2.27 15.27
N GLY A 115 -7.77 1.74 16.08
CA GLY A 115 -7.94 1.59 17.52
C GLY A 115 -9.21 0.82 17.89
N LYS A 116 -10.01 1.38 18.81
CA LYS A 116 -11.28 0.79 19.28
C LYS A 116 -12.37 0.71 18.21
N LEU A 117 -12.17 1.28 17.02
CA LEU A 117 -13.13 1.18 15.92
C LEU A 117 -12.97 -0.09 15.09
N GLN A 118 -11.82 -0.78 15.16
CA GLN A 118 -11.60 -2.00 14.38
C GLN A 118 -12.68 -3.05 14.64
N GLY A 119 -13.19 -3.66 13.58
CA GLY A 119 -14.28 -4.65 13.64
C GLY A 119 -15.68 -4.05 13.71
N LYS A 120 -15.85 -2.74 13.92
CA LYS A 120 -17.17 -2.10 13.92
C LYS A 120 -17.67 -1.83 12.50
N ASN A 121 -18.95 -2.08 12.25
CA ASN A 121 -19.62 -1.65 11.02
C ASN A 121 -19.74 -0.11 11.00
N LYS A 122 -19.40 0.51 9.87
CA LYS A 122 -19.33 1.97 9.75
C LYS A 122 -20.70 2.64 9.82
N ASP A 123 -21.73 2.03 9.24
CA ASP A 123 -23.07 2.61 9.23
C ASP A 123 -23.73 2.50 10.61
N VAL A 124 -23.48 1.40 11.33
CA VAL A 124 -23.90 1.25 12.73
C VAL A 124 -23.22 2.30 13.61
N LEU A 125 -21.88 2.40 13.53
CA LEU A 125 -21.14 3.38 14.32
C LEU A 125 -21.59 4.81 14.01
N ARG A 126 -21.81 5.15 12.73
CA ARG A 126 -22.29 6.49 12.32
C ARG A 126 -23.61 6.85 13.01
N ARG A 127 -24.54 5.90 13.16
CA ARG A 127 -25.81 6.14 13.88
C ARG A 127 -25.61 6.30 15.39
N GLU A 128 -24.68 5.55 15.98
CA GLU A 128 -24.39 5.58 17.42
C GLU A 128 -23.73 6.90 17.87
N VAL A 129 -22.73 7.38 17.11
CA VAL A 129 -21.92 8.55 17.52
C VAL A 129 -22.31 9.84 16.79
N GLY A 130 -23.19 9.74 15.79
CA GLY A 130 -23.59 10.86 14.93
C GLY A 130 -22.58 11.20 13.83
N GLU A 131 -23.06 11.90 12.80
CA GLU A 131 -22.28 12.18 11.59
C GLU A 131 -21.04 13.04 11.86
N LYS A 132 -21.15 14.03 12.75
CA LYS A 132 -20.04 14.94 13.09
C LYS A 132 -18.85 14.15 13.66
N THR A 133 -19.06 13.37 14.71
CA THR A 133 -18.02 12.58 15.37
C THR A 133 -17.51 11.46 14.46
N PHE A 134 -18.41 10.80 13.72
CA PHE A 134 -18.00 9.77 12.75
C PHE A 134 -17.07 10.33 11.67
N THR A 135 -17.43 11.48 11.08
CA THR A 135 -16.63 12.12 10.05
C THR A 135 -15.34 12.69 10.62
N GLU A 136 -15.35 13.25 11.83
CA GLU A 136 -14.14 13.70 12.52
C GLU A 136 -13.15 12.53 12.71
N TRP A 137 -13.57 11.41 13.30
CA TRP A 137 -12.68 10.25 13.47
C TRP A 137 -12.25 9.61 12.15
N ARG A 138 -13.09 9.66 11.11
CA ARG A 138 -12.78 9.02 9.83
C ARG A 138 -11.91 9.88 8.94
N ARG A 139 -12.11 11.19 8.93
CA ARG A 139 -11.57 12.11 7.92
C ARG A 139 -10.67 13.20 8.47
N SER A 140 -10.73 13.55 9.76
CA SER A 140 -9.85 14.59 10.29
C SER A 140 -8.38 14.24 10.04
N TYR A 141 -7.59 15.25 9.68
CA TYR A 141 -6.15 15.08 9.50
C TYR A 141 -5.46 14.81 10.84
N LYS A 142 -5.83 15.58 11.87
CA LYS A 142 -5.18 15.57 13.20
C LYS A 142 -5.92 14.73 14.25
N THR A 143 -7.23 14.56 14.11
CA THR A 143 -8.02 13.82 15.12
C THR A 143 -7.91 12.33 14.89
N SER A 144 -7.47 11.58 15.89
CA SER A 144 -7.46 10.12 15.88
C SER A 144 -8.78 9.53 16.39
N PRO A 145 -9.18 8.34 15.91
CA PRO A 145 -10.20 7.55 16.58
C PRO A 145 -9.68 7.07 17.95
N PRO A 146 -10.56 6.68 18.89
CA PRO A 146 -10.14 6.27 20.23
C PRO A 146 -9.11 5.14 20.22
N GLY A 147 -7.89 5.44 20.69
CA GLY A 147 -6.76 4.51 20.72
C GLY A 147 -6.19 4.14 19.35
N GLY A 148 -6.44 4.93 18.31
CA GLY A 148 -5.90 4.74 16.96
C GLY A 148 -4.97 5.87 16.51
N GLU A 149 -4.63 5.86 15.22
CA GLU A 149 -3.81 6.87 14.55
C GLU A 149 -4.69 7.92 13.86
N SER A 150 -4.25 9.18 13.86
CA SER A 150 -4.74 10.20 12.92
C SER A 150 -4.13 9.98 11.52
N LEU A 151 -4.58 10.75 10.52
CA LEU A 151 -3.92 10.71 9.22
C LEU A 151 -2.51 11.30 9.31
N GLU A 152 -2.32 12.37 10.10
CA GLU A 152 -1.01 12.97 10.40
C GLU A 152 -0.02 11.94 10.96
N MET A 153 -0.40 11.16 11.98
CA MET A 153 0.47 10.10 12.54
C MET A 153 0.83 9.04 11.50
N THR A 154 -0.11 8.70 10.60
CA THR A 154 0.16 7.78 9.50
C THR A 154 1.20 8.37 8.54
N VAL A 155 1.07 9.66 8.20
CA VAL A 155 2.03 10.40 7.36
C VAL A 155 3.41 10.44 8.01
N GLU A 156 3.48 10.71 9.32
CA GLU A 156 4.72 10.80 10.09
C GLU A 156 5.54 9.51 10.07
N ARG A 157 4.91 8.32 10.04
CA ARG A 157 5.65 7.05 9.88
C ARG A 157 5.93 6.68 8.42
N VAL A 158 5.01 6.98 7.51
CA VAL A 158 5.13 6.62 6.09
C VAL A 158 6.23 7.43 5.40
N LEU A 159 6.28 8.75 5.62
CA LEU A 159 7.18 9.63 4.86
C LEU A 159 8.66 9.40 5.14
N PRO A 160 9.13 9.21 6.38
CA PRO A 160 10.53 8.88 6.64
C PRO A 160 10.95 7.58 5.95
N PHE A 161 10.10 6.54 5.97
CA PHE A 161 10.33 5.30 5.22
C PHE A 161 10.39 5.55 3.71
N PHE A 162 9.41 6.28 3.18
CA PHE A 162 9.32 6.58 1.76
C PHE A 162 10.58 7.30 1.27
N LYS A 163 10.99 8.37 1.97
CA LYS A 163 12.18 9.15 1.61
C LYS A 163 13.48 8.35 1.72
N ARG A 164 13.68 7.65 2.85
CA ARG A 164 14.95 6.96 3.13
C ARG A 164 15.20 5.75 2.23
N ARG A 165 14.14 5.13 1.70
CA ARG A 165 14.22 3.86 0.97
C ARG A 165 13.71 3.97 -0.46
N ILE A 166 12.47 4.40 -0.63
CA ILE A 166 11.80 4.41 -1.95
C ILE A 166 12.40 5.53 -2.80
N GLU A 167 12.49 6.75 -2.27
CA GLU A 167 12.97 7.89 -3.04
C GLU A 167 14.44 7.76 -3.44
N GLU A 168 15.28 7.19 -2.56
CA GLU A 168 16.68 6.89 -2.90
C GLU A 168 16.78 5.85 -4.03
N GLU A 169 15.99 4.79 -4.01
CA GLU A 169 15.95 3.82 -5.12
C GLU A 169 15.40 4.44 -6.43
N LEU A 170 14.44 5.36 -6.34
CA LEU A 170 13.96 6.11 -7.51
C LEU A 170 15.04 7.05 -8.07
N LYS A 171 15.89 7.65 -7.21
CA LYS A 171 17.05 8.45 -7.64
C LYS A 171 18.06 7.60 -8.41
N GLU A 172 18.23 6.33 -8.04
CA GLU A 172 19.02 5.35 -8.79
C GLU A 172 18.36 4.89 -10.11
N GLY A 173 17.16 5.38 -10.43
CA GLY A 173 16.43 5.04 -11.65
C GLY A 173 15.68 3.71 -11.56
N LYS A 174 15.45 3.17 -10.35
CA LYS A 174 14.62 1.97 -10.17
C LYS A 174 13.15 2.27 -10.48
N ARG A 175 12.43 1.22 -10.86
CA ARG A 175 11.00 1.21 -11.12
C ARG A 175 10.32 0.42 -10.02
N ILE A 176 9.52 1.09 -9.21
CA ILE A 176 9.04 0.59 -7.94
C ILE A 176 7.52 0.48 -7.96
N LEU A 177 7.01 -0.69 -7.58
CA LEU A 177 5.59 -0.88 -7.29
C LEU A 177 5.38 -0.86 -5.77
N ILE A 178 4.48 -0.01 -5.27
CA ILE A 178 4.02 -0.04 -3.89
C ILE A 178 2.57 -0.50 -3.87
N VAL A 179 2.30 -1.62 -3.19
CA VAL A 179 0.93 -2.07 -2.91
C VAL A 179 0.63 -1.85 -1.44
N ALA A 180 -0.22 -0.88 -1.09
CA ALA A 180 -0.49 -0.50 0.29
C ALA A 180 -1.97 -0.17 0.54
N HIS A 181 -2.26 0.79 1.40
CA HIS A 181 -3.61 1.07 1.90
C HIS A 181 -4.03 2.50 1.63
N GLY A 182 -5.31 2.81 1.84
CA GLY A 182 -5.86 4.12 1.52
C GLY A 182 -5.13 5.26 2.23
N ASN A 183 -4.95 5.18 3.55
CA ASN A 183 -4.35 6.29 4.30
C ASN A 183 -2.82 6.35 4.18
N SER A 184 -2.14 5.21 4.03
CA SER A 184 -0.69 5.24 3.78
C SER A 184 -0.37 5.80 2.39
N LEU A 185 -1.12 5.42 1.36
CA LEU A 185 -0.98 6.00 0.03
C LEU A 185 -1.38 7.49 -0.02
N ARG A 186 -2.41 7.91 0.74
CA ARG A 186 -2.69 9.35 0.92
C ARG A 186 -1.48 10.09 1.46
N GLY A 187 -0.77 9.52 2.45
CA GLY A 187 0.43 10.18 2.97
C GLY A 187 1.53 10.37 1.92
N ILE A 188 1.75 9.35 1.08
CA ILE A 188 2.69 9.44 -0.05
C ILE A 188 2.21 10.49 -1.07
N LEU A 189 0.94 10.42 -1.49
CA LEU A 189 0.36 11.35 -2.47
C LEU A 189 0.37 12.79 -1.97
N LYS A 190 0.13 13.01 -0.67
CA LYS A 190 0.25 14.33 -0.03
C LYS A 190 1.62 14.94 -0.25
N TYR A 191 2.68 14.14 -0.09
CA TYR A 191 4.05 14.57 -0.30
C TYR A 191 4.36 14.79 -1.80
N ILE A 192 4.06 13.81 -2.64
CA ILE A 192 4.36 13.85 -4.09
C ILE A 192 3.66 15.03 -4.79
N GLN A 193 2.39 15.26 -4.47
CA GLN A 193 1.55 16.26 -5.14
C GLN A 193 1.42 17.56 -4.33
N ASN A 194 2.16 17.69 -3.22
CA ASN A 194 2.13 18.86 -2.33
C ASN A 194 0.70 19.24 -1.87
N ILE A 195 -0.09 18.25 -1.46
CA ILE A 195 -1.50 18.43 -1.06
C ILE A 195 -1.55 19.00 0.38
N SER A 196 -2.44 19.98 0.58
CA SER A 196 -2.73 20.59 1.89
C SER A 196 -3.35 19.58 2.87
N ASP A 197 -3.34 19.91 4.15
CA ASP A 197 -3.99 19.10 5.19
C ASP A 197 -5.53 19.12 5.01
N GLU A 198 -6.06 20.21 4.48
CA GLU A 198 -7.49 20.42 4.22
C GLU A 198 -8.00 19.62 3.01
N ASP A 199 -7.17 19.43 1.99
CA ASP A 199 -7.57 18.74 0.77
C ASP A 199 -7.31 17.23 0.84
N ILE A 200 -6.26 16.80 1.56
CA ILE A 200 -5.88 15.38 1.61
C ILE A 200 -6.98 14.49 2.22
N VAL A 201 -7.80 15.04 3.12
CA VAL A 201 -8.91 14.32 3.75
C VAL A 201 -10.01 13.92 2.75
N ARG A 202 -10.09 14.64 1.62
CA ARG A 202 -11.08 14.44 0.54
C ARG A 202 -10.57 13.49 -0.54
N LEU A 203 -9.25 13.31 -0.66
CA LEU A 203 -8.65 12.46 -1.68
C LEU A 203 -9.13 11.01 -1.54
N GLU A 204 -9.71 10.44 -2.59
CA GLU A 204 -10.06 9.02 -2.63
C GLU A 204 -8.99 8.25 -3.40
N VAL A 205 -8.53 7.14 -2.83
CA VAL A 205 -7.60 6.24 -3.49
C VAL A 205 -8.38 4.99 -3.92
N PRO A 206 -8.62 4.77 -5.22
CA PRO A 206 -9.36 3.62 -5.71
C PRO A 206 -8.62 2.31 -5.42
N THR A 207 -9.37 1.23 -5.16
CA THR A 207 -8.81 -0.11 -4.93
C THR A 207 -8.35 -0.75 -6.23
N ALA A 208 -7.19 -1.40 -6.24
CA ALA A 208 -6.65 -2.17 -7.36
C ALA A 208 -6.52 -1.38 -8.69
N GLN A 209 -6.39 -0.06 -8.61
CA GLN A 209 -6.08 0.79 -9.76
C GLN A 209 -4.70 1.40 -9.57
N PRO A 210 -3.79 1.28 -10.55
CA PRO A 210 -2.46 1.85 -10.46
C PRO A 210 -2.49 3.37 -10.69
N MET A 211 -1.71 4.10 -9.90
CA MET A 211 -1.37 5.50 -10.13
C MET A 211 0.13 5.56 -10.41
N ILE A 212 0.51 6.10 -11.57
CA ILE A 212 1.88 6.05 -12.08
C ILE A 212 2.50 7.45 -12.03
N PHE A 213 3.72 7.52 -11.51
CA PHE A 213 4.51 8.74 -11.39
C PHE A 213 5.91 8.52 -11.91
N ASP A 214 6.39 9.41 -12.76
CA ASP A 214 7.79 9.48 -13.15
C ASP A 214 8.56 10.40 -12.19
N TYR A 215 9.76 9.99 -11.82
CA TYR A 215 10.64 10.70 -10.91
C TYR A 215 11.96 11.05 -11.61
N HIS A 216 12.27 12.35 -11.68
CA HIS A 216 13.47 12.85 -12.33
C HIS A 216 14.02 14.08 -11.61
N ALA A 217 15.27 14.02 -11.14
CA ALA A 217 15.99 15.14 -10.52
C ALA A 217 15.20 15.86 -9.39
N GLY A 218 14.49 15.10 -8.55
CA GLY A 218 13.69 15.66 -7.45
C GLY A 218 12.29 16.13 -7.84
N ALA A 219 11.93 16.06 -9.12
CA ALA A 219 10.61 16.40 -9.62
C ALA A 219 9.74 15.15 -9.87
N TRP A 220 8.45 15.29 -9.63
CA TRP A 220 7.42 14.29 -9.84
C TRP A 220 6.51 14.71 -11.00
N ASN A 221 6.27 13.81 -11.94
CA ASN A 221 5.30 14.00 -13.02
C ASN A 221 4.30 12.84 -13.00
N SER A 222 3.00 13.12 -13.07
CA SER A 222 1.99 12.09 -13.32
C SER A 222 2.11 11.62 -14.77
N ALA A 223 2.24 10.31 -14.96
CA ALA A 223 2.27 9.69 -16.29
C ALA A 223 0.85 9.42 -16.82
#